data_AF-A0A9Q4EWC1-F1
#
_entry.id   AF-A0A9Q4EWC1-F1
#
_cell.length_a   1.000
_cell.length_b   1.000
_cell.length_c   1.000
_cell.angle_alpha   90.00
_cell.angle_beta   90.00
_cell.angle_gamma   90.00
#
_symmetry.space_group_name_H-M   'P 1'
#
loop_
_entity.id
_entity.type
_entity.pdbx_description
1 polymer ?
#
loop_
_entity_poly.entity_id
_entity_poly.type
_entity_poly.pdbx_seq_one_letter_code
_entity_poly.pdbx_strand_id
1 'polypeptide(L)'
;MVSSGTEATMSALRLARGYTGRNKILKFEGCYHGHGDSLLIKAGSGVATLGLPDSPGVPEGIAKNTITVPYNDLESIKLAFQQFGEDIAGVIVEPVAGN
;
A
#
# COMPACT_ATOMS: atom_id res chain seq x y z
N MET A 1 -14.43 13.39 11.65
CA MET A 1 -15.14 12.90 10.45
C MET A 1 -14.53 13.57 9.22
N VAL A 2 -14.57 12.89 8.07
CA VAL A 2 -14.05 13.39 6.77
C VAL A 2 -15.13 13.25 5.70
N SER A 3 -14.89 13.75 4.49
CA SER A 3 -15.90 13.88 3.43
C SER A 3 -15.93 12.70 2.45
N SER A 4 -14.89 11.86 2.42
CA SER A 4 -14.81 10.72 1.49
C SER A 4 -14.02 9.52 2.04
N GLY A 5 -14.19 8.37 1.38
CA GLY A 5 -13.37 7.17 1.63
C GLY A 5 -11.89 7.41 1.33
N THR A 6 -11.56 8.14 0.26
CA THR A 6 -10.16 8.53 -0.07
C THR A 6 -9.52 9.31 1.08
N GLU A 7 -10.21 10.32 1.62
CA GLU A 7 -9.69 11.11 2.75
C GLU A 7 -9.56 10.28 4.02
N ALA A 8 -10.48 9.33 4.24
CA ALA A 8 -10.41 8.41 5.37
C ALA A 8 -9.17 7.52 5.27
N THR A 9 -8.92 6.92 4.10
CA THR A 9 -7.71 6.12 3.84
C THR A 9 -6.45 6.96 4.01
N MET A 10 -6.38 8.15 3.41
CA MET A 10 -5.22 9.04 3.54
C MET A 10 -4.91 9.37 5.00
N SER A 11 -5.96 9.61 5.80
CA SER A 11 -5.83 9.89 7.24
C SER A 11 -5.36 8.67 8.02
N ALA A 12 -5.93 7.49 7.74
CA ALA A 12 -5.54 6.23 8.40
C ALA A 12 -4.08 5.85 8.11
N LEU A 13 -3.64 5.96 6.85
CA LEU A 13 -2.24 5.68 6.49
C LEU A 13 -1.27 6.68 7.11
N ARG A 14 -1.64 7.97 7.15
CA ARG A 14 -0.83 8.99 7.85
C ARG A 14 -0.73 8.69 9.34
N LEU A 15 -1.83 8.29 9.97
CA LEU A 15 -1.85 7.91 11.38
C LEU A 15 -0.96 6.68 11.66
N ALA A 16 -1.07 5.63 10.84
CA ALA A 16 -0.24 4.43 10.98
C ALA A 16 1.26 4.74 10.88
N ARG A 17 1.65 5.55 9.90
CA ARG A 17 3.04 6.04 9.74
C ARG A 17 3.48 6.87 10.94
N GLY A 18 2.66 7.82 11.39
CA GLY A 18 2.97 8.68 12.54
C GLY A 18 3.10 7.91 13.85
N TYR A 19 2.27 6.89 14.07
CA TYR A 19 2.29 6.06 15.28
C TYR A 19 3.50 5.13 15.33
N THR A 20 3.85 4.51 14.20
CA THR A 20 4.94 3.52 14.14
C THR A 20 6.31 4.15 13.88
N GLY A 21 6.37 5.37 13.33
CA GLY A 21 7.61 5.99 12.86
C GLY A 21 8.16 5.36 11.57
N ARG A 22 7.37 4.51 10.90
CA ARG A 22 7.76 3.74 9.71
C ARG A 22 7.17 4.33 8.44
N ASN A 23 7.79 4.05 7.29
CA ASN A 23 7.43 4.71 6.04
C ASN A 23 6.50 3.89 5.14
N LYS A 24 6.67 2.58 5.10
CA LYS A 24 6.03 1.73 4.09
C LYS A 24 4.62 1.32 4.49
N ILE A 25 3.77 1.20 3.49
CA ILE A 25 2.47 0.55 3.63
C ILE A 25 2.44 -0.67 2.71
N LEU A 26 1.68 -1.70 3.10
CA LEU A 26 1.40 -2.85 2.25
C LEU A 26 -0.07 -2.84 1.85
N LYS A 27 -0.34 -2.96 0.54
CA LYS A 27 -1.67 -3.15 -0.03
C LYS A 27 -1.72 -4.38 -0.93
N PHE A 28 -2.92 -4.75 -1.33
CA PHE A 28 -3.16 -5.87 -2.21
C PHE A 28 -3.51 -5.41 -3.62
N GLU A 29 -3.03 -6.11 -4.64
CA GLU A 29 -3.50 -5.97 -6.01
C GLU A 29 -5.01 -6.25 -6.08
N GLY A 30 -5.74 -5.51 -6.92
CA GLY A 30 -7.21 -5.56 -6.98
C GLY A 30 -7.91 -4.72 -5.91
N CYS A 31 -7.34 -4.56 -4.71
CA CYS A 31 -7.98 -3.71 -3.69
C CYS A 31 -7.88 -2.21 -4.04
N TYR A 32 -9.00 -1.49 -3.88
CA TYR A 32 -9.13 -0.05 -4.07
C TYR A 32 -9.41 0.67 -2.74
N HIS A 33 -8.60 1.71 -2.46
CA HIS A 33 -8.72 2.49 -1.23
C HIS A 33 -8.76 4.00 -1.49
N GLY A 34 -9.23 4.39 -2.68
CA GLY A 34 -9.16 5.76 -3.16
C GLY A 34 -7.97 6.02 -4.07
N HIS A 35 -7.86 7.25 -4.57
CA HIS A 35 -6.89 7.66 -5.59
C HIS A 35 -5.76 8.56 -5.03
N GLY A 36 -5.44 8.45 -3.74
CA GLY A 36 -4.26 9.13 -3.20
C GLY A 36 -2.98 8.55 -3.82
N ASP A 37 -2.01 9.38 -4.18
CA ASP A 37 -0.83 8.99 -4.96
C ASP A 37 -0.12 7.73 -4.46
N SER A 38 -0.02 7.55 -3.13
CA SER A 38 0.61 6.36 -2.53
C SER A 38 -0.15 5.05 -2.76
N LEU A 39 -1.35 5.09 -3.32
CA LEU A 39 -2.19 3.92 -3.60
C LEU A 39 -2.24 3.56 -5.08
N LEU A 40 -1.83 4.49 -5.96
CA LEU A 40 -1.80 4.31 -7.42
C LEU A 40 -0.49 3.64 -7.86
N ILE A 41 -0.18 2.50 -7.23
CA ILE A 41 1.10 1.80 -7.36
C ILE A 41 0.85 0.35 -7.78
N LYS A 42 1.41 -0.06 -8.92
CA LYS A 42 1.29 -1.43 -9.44
C LYS A 42 2.11 -2.42 -8.63
N ALA A 43 1.66 -3.67 -8.60
CA ALA A 43 2.55 -4.79 -8.32
C ALA A 43 3.61 -4.87 -9.44
N GLY A 44 4.89 -4.96 -9.09
CA GLY A 44 5.92 -5.30 -10.07
C GLY A 44 5.85 -6.78 -10.44
N SER A 45 6.39 -7.14 -11.62
CA SER A 45 6.48 -8.51 -12.09
C SER A 45 7.50 -9.29 -11.26
N GLY A 46 7.07 -9.85 -10.14
CA GLY A 46 7.91 -10.56 -9.19
C GLY A 46 7.61 -10.15 -7.76
N VAL A 47 7.71 -11.14 -6.88
CA VAL A 47 7.44 -11.09 -5.44
C VAL A 47 7.86 -9.75 -4.80
N ALA A 48 6.96 -9.16 -4.00
CA ALA A 48 7.17 -7.99 -3.14
C ALA A 48 8.16 -6.95 -3.68
N THR A 49 7.85 -6.32 -4.81
CA THR A 49 8.69 -5.24 -5.36
C THR A 49 8.37 -3.89 -4.71
N LEU A 50 9.38 -3.03 -4.58
CA LEU A 50 9.16 -1.60 -4.37
C LEU A 50 8.41 -1.10 -5.60
N GLY A 51 7.16 -0.70 -5.41
CA GLY A 51 6.21 -0.57 -6.51
C GLY A 51 6.60 0.52 -7.51
N LEU A 52 6.12 0.36 -8.75
CA LEU A 52 6.20 1.37 -9.79
C LEU A 52 4.88 2.15 -9.83
N PRO A 53 4.89 3.46 -10.15
CA PRO A 53 3.66 4.21 -10.38
C PRO A 53 2.74 3.53 -11.41
N ASP A 54 1.45 3.44 -11.11
CA ASP A 54 0.40 2.92 -12.01
C ASP A 54 -0.14 4.00 -12.94
N SER A 55 -0.15 5.25 -12.48
CA SER A 55 -0.74 6.38 -13.19
C SER A 55 0.32 7.42 -13.60
N PRO A 56 0.30 7.92 -14.85
CA PRO A 56 1.06 9.09 -15.22
C PRO A 56 0.75 10.28 -14.29
N GLY A 57 1.79 10.98 -13.84
CA GLY A 57 1.66 12.11 -12.93
C GLY A 57 1.91 11.80 -11.45
N VAL A 58 2.01 10.52 -11.07
CA VAL A 58 2.49 10.12 -9.74
C VAL A 58 4.03 10.11 -9.72
N PRO A 59 4.69 10.92 -8.87
CA PRO A 59 6.15 10.92 -8.79
C PRO A 59 6.70 9.58 -8.30
N GLU A 60 7.77 9.09 -8.94
CA GLU A 60 8.43 7.82 -8.58
C GLU A 60 8.83 7.75 -7.10
N GLY A 61 9.24 8.89 -6.52
CA GLY A 61 9.61 9.00 -5.11
C GLY A 61 8.48 8.68 -4.12
N ILE A 62 7.21 8.73 -4.55
CA ILE A 62 6.05 8.34 -3.73
C ILE A 62 5.88 6.82 -3.73
N ALA A 63 6.11 6.17 -4.89
CA ALA A 63 5.87 4.75 -5.09
C ALA A 63 6.74 3.84 -4.20
N LYS A 64 7.96 4.28 -3.86
CA LYS A 64 8.90 3.53 -3.01
C LYS A 64 8.40 3.19 -1.59
N ASN A 65 7.35 3.87 -1.14
CA ASN A 65 6.75 3.69 0.19
C ASN A 65 5.47 2.85 0.17
N THR A 66 5.19 2.18 -0.95
CA THR A 66 4.06 1.28 -1.09
C THR A 66 4.52 -0.04 -1.66
N ILE A 67 4.20 -1.11 -0.92
CA ILE A 67 4.41 -2.49 -1.31
C ILE A 67 3.06 -3.02 -1.77
N THR A 68 3.00 -3.56 -2.99
CA THR A 68 1.81 -4.21 -3.52
C THR A 68 2.09 -5.71 -3.65
N VAL A 69 1.23 -6.54 -3.06
CA VAL A 69 1.29 -8.01 -3.15
C VAL A 69 -0.01 -8.56 -3.75
N PRO A 70 -0.02 -9.77 -4.32
CA PRO A 70 -1.26 -10.39 -4.80
C PRO A 70 -2.26 -10.62 -3.65
N TYR A 71 -3.54 -10.39 -3.92
CA TYR A 71 -4.62 -10.71 -2.98
C TYR A 71 -4.69 -12.23 -2.75
N ASN A 72 -4.99 -12.65 -1.51
CA ASN A 72 -5.01 -14.07 -1.08
C ASN A 72 -3.68 -14.85 -1.23
N ASP A 73 -2.54 -14.18 -1.42
CA ASP A 73 -1.21 -14.83 -1.43
C ASP A 73 -0.45 -14.58 -0.12
N LEU A 74 -0.54 -15.56 0.78
CA LEU A 74 0.13 -15.50 2.08
C LEU A 74 1.67 -15.57 1.96
N GLU A 75 2.20 -16.26 0.96
CA GLU A 75 3.65 -16.40 0.79
C GLU A 75 4.27 -15.07 0.35
N SER A 76 3.60 -14.34 -0.55
CA SER A 76 4.01 -12.98 -0.92
C SER A 76 4.01 -12.02 0.28
N ILE A 77 3.03 -12.13 1.18
CA ILE A 77 3.01 -11.34 2.42
C ILE A 77 4.21 -11.70 3.31
N LYS A 78 4.47 -12.99 3.54
CA LYS A 78 5.60 -13.44 4.37
C LYS A 78 6.93 -12.90 3.85
N LEU A 79 7.15 -12.96 2.53
CA LEU A 79 8.37 -12.42 1.93
C LEU A 79 8.46 -10.89 2.10
N ALA A 80 7.36 -10.17 1.90
CA ALA A 80 7.32 -8.72 2.09
C ALA A 80 7.69 -8.32 3.54
N PHE A 81 7.18 -9.06 4.52
CA PHE A 81 7.52 -8.83 5.93
C PHE A 81 8.95 -9.24 6.26
N GLN A 82 9.47 -10.33 5.68
CA GLN A 82 10.87 -10.72 5.85
C GLN A 82 11.83 -9.63 5.34
N GLN A 83 11.49 -8.98 4.22
CA GLN A 83 12.35 -7.98 3.59
C GLN A 83 12.17 -6.56 4.14
N PHE A 84 10.93 -6.18 4.50
CA PHE A 84 10.58 -4.79 4.81
C PHE A 84 9.87 -4.60 6.15
N GLY A 85 9.63 -5.66 6.93
CA GLY A 85 8.77 -5.65 8.11
C GLY A 85 9.09 -4.56 9.14
N GLU A 86 10.38 -4.25 9.33
CA GLU A 86 10.84 -3.19 10.25
C GLU A 86 10.42 -1.78 9.82
N ASP A 87 10.12 -1.57 8.54
CA ASP A 87 9.68 -0.28 7.97
C ASP A 87 8.23 -0.31 7.46
N ILE A 88 7.46 -1.39 7.74
CA ILE A 88 6.02 -1.43 7.45
C ILE A 88 5.25 -0.79 8.60
N ALA A 89 4.58 0.33 8.30
CA ALA A 89 3.71 1.07 9.19
C ALA A 89 2.32 0.43 9.34
N GLY A 90 1.82 -0.21 8.29
CA GLY A 90 0.51 -0.85 8.28
C GLY A 90 0.19 -1.62 7.01
N VAL A 91 -0.75 -2.56 7.15
CA VAL A 91 -1.36 -3.31 6.05
C VAL A 91 -2.78 -2.79 5.86
N ILE A 92 -3.16 -2.46 4.63
CA ILE A 92 -4.52 -2.08 4.28
C ILE A 92 -5.12 -3.11 3.31
N VAL A 93 -6.34 -3.55 3.59
CA VAL A 93 -7.01 -4.64 2.87
C VAL A 93 -8.51 -4.41 2.84
N GLU A 94 -9.14 -4.72 1.71
CA GLU A 94 -10.57 -4.98 1.69
C GLU A 94 -10.77 -6.41 2.20
N PRO A 95 -11.44 -6.62 3.36
CA PRO A 95 -11.55 -7.96 3.94
C PRO A 95 -12.31 -8.94 3.03
N VAL A 96 -13.17 -8.40 2.16
CA VAL A 96 -13.74 -9.06 1.00
C VAL A 96 -13.55 -8.10 -0.17
N ALA A 97 -12.75 -8.48 -1.16
CA ALA A 97 -12.49 -7.64 -2.33
C ALA A 97 -13.79 -7.36 -3.09
N GLY A 98 -14.09 -6.07 -3.33
CA GLY A 98 -15.29 -5.62 -4.04
C GLY A 98 -15.02 -4.78 -5.29
N ASN A 99 -13.77 -4.56 -5.65
CA ASN A 99 -13.32 -3.71 -6.77
C ASN A 99 -12.51 -4.50 -7.79
#